data_AF-A0ABD4KVW2-F1
#
_entry.id   AF-A0ABD4KVW2-F1
#
_cell.length_a   1.000
_cell.length_b   1.000
_cell.length_c   1.000
_cell.angle_alpha   90.00
_cell.angle_beta   90.00
_cell.angle_gamma   90.00
#
_symmetry.space_group_name_H-M   'P 1'
#
loop_
_entity.id
_entity.type
_entity.pdbx_description
1 polymer ?
#
loop_
_entity_poly.entity_id
_entity_poly.type
_entity_poly.pdbx_seq_one_letter_code
_entity_poly.pdbx_strand_id
1 'polypeptide(L)'
;AKGKPEYKQVQKISDYILVVMGTLIFIDSILNIYNEPGKFFSVNTFRDFLVPMLLSVSLLPYVYVFYYFLAYERAFVITHIYTDSKQLQRYAKIRSFVAFKGKPSLIHKWLIYSCIPEFESKKTIRTSIDKFKEQQRESTV
;
A
#
# COMPACT_ATOMS: atom_id res chain seq x y z
N ALA A 1 -9.05 -32.98 -24.40
CA ALA A 1 -10.10 -33.74 -23.67
C ALA A 1 -11.34 -32.88 -23.38
N LYS A 2 -11.96 -32.26 -24.40
CA LYS A 2 -13.20 -31.48 -24.28
C LYS A 2 -14.10 -31.91 -25.44
N GLY A 3 -15.14 -32.71 -25.19
CA GLY A 3 -16.11 -33.05 -26.23
C GLY A 3 -16.62 -34.50 -26.30
N LYS A 4 -16.30 -35.40 -25.35
CA LYS A 4 -16.99 -36.71 -25.30
C LYS A 4 -18.41 -36.52 -24.70
N PRO A 5 -19.45 -37.14 -25.27
CA PRO A 5 -20.85 -36.93 -24.88
C PRO A 5 -21.14 -37.34 -23.43
N GLU A 6 -20.35 -38.27 -22.87
CA GLU A 6 -20.44 -38.77 -21.50
C GLU A 6 -20.22 -37.67 -20.44
N TYR A 7 -19.35 -36.69 -20.70
CA TYR A 7 -19.10 -35.57 -19.75
C TYR A 7 -20.21 -34.52 -19.77
N LYS A 8 -20.96 -34.40 -20.87
CA LYS A 8 -22.06 -33.42 -20.96
C LYS A 8 -23.24 -33.79 -20.06
N GLN A 9 -23.46 -35.08 -19.84
CA GLN A 9 -24.52 -35.55 -18.95
C GLN A 9 -24.18 -35.30 -17.48
N VAL A 10 -22.94 -35.60 -17.07
CA VAL A 10 -22.46 -35.30 -15.71
C VAL A 10 -22.47 -33.79 -15.45
N GLN A 11 -22.05 -32.98 -16.42
CA GLN A 11 -22.09 -31.52 -16.30
C GLN A 11 -23.51 -30.99 -16.08
N LYS A 12 -24.50 -31.48 -16.84
CA LYS A 12 -25.91 -31.10 -16.64
C LYS A 12 -26.45 -31.48 -15.27
N ILE A 13 -26.08 -32.65 -14.75
CA ILE A 13 -26.50 -33.10 -13.42
C ILE A 13 -25.83 -32.24 -12.34
N SER A 14 -24.54 -31.96 -12.48
CA SER A 14 -23.80 -31.07 -11.57
C SER A 14 -24.37 -29.65 -11.57
N ASP A 15 -24.69 -29.10 -12.74
CA ASP A 15 -25.32 -27.78 -12.87
C ASP A 15 -26.71 -27.78 -12.22
N TYR A 16 -27.51 -28.84 -12.41
CA TYR A 16 -28.81 -28.97 -11.76
C TYR A 16 -28.68 -29.05 -10.23
N ILE A 17 -27.74 -29.83 -9.71
CA ILE A 17 -27.46 -29.91 -8.27
C ILE A 17 -27.01 -28.55 -7.73
N LEU A 18 -26.13 -27.84 -8.44
CA LEU A 18 -25.69 -26.48 -8.08
C LEU A 18 -26.87 -25.51 -8.01
N VAL A 19 -27.76 -25.54 -9.00
CA VAL A 19 -28.96 -24.69 -9.03
C VAL A 19 -29.90 -25.03 -7.87
N VAL A 20 -30.17 -26.30 -7.61
CA VAL A 20 -31.03 -26.74 -6.50
C VAL A 20 -30.45 -26.33 -5.16
N MET A 21 -29.15 -26.60 -4.92
CA MET A 21 -28.47 -26.22 -3.69
C MET A 21 -28.46 -24.71 -3.49
N GLY A 22 -28.14 -23.94 -4.54
CA GLY A 22 -28.17 -22.49 -4.49
C GLY A 22 -29.57 -21.94 -4.19
N THR A 23 -30.60 -22.53 -4.79
CA THR A 23 -32.00 -22.16 -4.56
C THR A 23 -32.43 -22.45 -3.12
N LEU A 24 -32.08 -23.62 -2.58
CA LEU A 24 -32.39 -23.98 -1.20
C LEU A 24 -31.74 -23.01 -0.21
N ILE A 25 -30.44 -22.71 -0.37
CA ILE A 25 -29.73 -21.74 0.48
C ILE A 25 -30.35 -20.35 0.36
N PHE A 26 -30.75 -19.95 -0.84
CA PHE A 26 -31.35 -18.64 -1.08
C PHE A 26 -32.72 -18.50 -0.41
N ILE A 27 -33.57 -19.53 -0.51
CA ILE A 27 -34.88 -19.57 0.15
C ILE A 27 -34.71 -19.55 1.67
N ASP A 28 -33.81 -20.38 2.22
CA ASP A 28 -33.52 -20.42 3.65
C ASP A 28 -33.04 -19.06 4.17
N SER A 29 -32.17 -18.40 3.41
CA SER A 29 -31.68 -17.06 3.73
C SER A 29 -32.81 -16.02 3.77
N ILE A 30 -33.73 -16.04 2.80
CA ILE A 30 -34.89 -15.14 2.77
C ILE A 30 -35.81 -15.40 3.95
N LEU A 31 -36.10 -16.66 4.25
CA LEU A 31 -36.95 -17.04 5.39
C LEU A 31 -36.34 -16.60 6.71
N ASN A 32 -35.03 -16.78 6.89
CA ASN A 32 -34.32 -16.35 8.09
C ASN A 32 -34.38 -14.82 8.27
N ILE A 33 -34.24 -14.04 7.18
CA ILE A 33 -34.37 -12.58 7.21
C ILE A 33 -35.80 -12.15 7.56
N TYR A 34 -36.80 -12.83 7.02
CA TYR A 34 -38.21 -12.51 7.28
C TYR A 34 -38.63 -12.84 8.72
N ASN A 35 -38.14 -13.97 9.26
CA ASN A 35 -38.48 -14.41 10.61
C ASN A 35 -37.76 -13.60 11.71
N GLU A 36 -36.50 -13.19 11.49
CA GLU A 36 -35.71 -12.45 12.48
C GLU A 36 -35.01 -11.22 11.87
N PRO A 37 -35.75 -10.19 11.43
CA PRO A 37 -35.15 -9.02 10.78
C PRO A 37 -34.16 -8.28 11.69
N GLY A 38 -34.41 -8.27 13.01
CA GLY A 38 -33.51 -7.63 13.99
C GLY A 38 -32.12 -8.26 14.07
N LYS A 39 -31.98 -9.55 13.72
CA LYS A 39 -30.71 -10.26 13.68
C LYS A 39 -29.93 -9.94 12.39
N PHE A 40 -30.64 -9.76 11.29
CA PHE A 40 -30.05 -9.32 10.01
C PHE A 40 -29.60 -7.85 10.07
N PHE A 41 -30.41 -6.96 10.66
CA PHE A 41 -30.05 -5.55 10.89
C PHE A 41 -29.19 -5.33 12.15
N SER A 42 -28.60 -6.39 12.70
CA SER A 42 -27.69 -6.25 13.84
C SER A 42 -26.35 -5.65 13.40
N VAL A 43 -25.74 -4.88 14.30
CA VAL A 43 -24.40 -4.30 14.09
C VAL A 43 -23.35 -5.39 13.84
N ASN A 44 -23.54 -6.58 14.41
CA ASN A 44 -22.64 -7.72 14.22
C ASN A 44 -22.66 -8.21 12.78
N THR A 45 -23.86 -8.46 12.23
CA THR A 45 -24.03 -8.87 10.82
C THR A 45 -23.44 -7.83 9.87
N PHE A 46 -23.71 -6.54 10.13
CA PHE A 46 -23.14 -5.46 9.32
C PHE A 46 -21.61 -5.45 9.37
N ARG A 47 -21.02 -5.66 10.56
CA ARG A 47 -19.56 -5.74 10.72
C ARG A 47 -18.98 -6.94 9.98
N ASP A 48 -19.64 -8.09 10.05
CA ASP A 48 -19.17 -9.34 9.42
C ASP A 48 -19.12 -9.24 7.89
N PHE A 49 -20.00 -8.45 7.27
CA PHE A 49 -19.95 -8.17 5.83
C PHE A 49 -19.06 -6.97 5.47
N LEU A 50 -19.18 -5.87 6.21
CA LEU A 50 -18.53 -4.60 5.86
C LEU A 50 -17.04 -4.64 6.14
N VAL A 51 -16.60 -5.27 7.24
CA VAL A 51 -15.17 -5.28 7.61
C VAL A 51 -14.33 -5.98 6.54
N PRO A 52 -14.63 -7.22 6.10
CA PRO A 52 -13.85 -7.86 5.04
C PRO A 52 -13.86 -7.07 3.73
N MET A 53 -14.98 -6.43 3.38
CA MET A 53 -15.10 -5.61 2.17
C MET A 53 -14.22 -4.35 2.25
N LEU A 54 -14.34 -3.59 3.35
CA LEU A 54 -13.52 -2.41 3.60
C LEU A 54 -12.04 -2.76 3.65
N LEU A 55 -11.69 -3.86 4.31
CA LEU A 55 -10.31 -4.31 4.44
C LEU A 55 -9.76 -4.72 3.08
N SER A 56 -10.54 -5.45 2.26
CA SER A 56 -10.15 -5.83 0.91
C SER A 56 -9.89 -4.62 0.00
N VAL A 57 -10.81 -3.64 0.00
CA VAL A 57 -10.67 -2.43 -0.83
C VAL A 57 -9.57 -1.52 -0.28
N SER A 58 -9.45 -1.40 1.04
CA SER A 58 -8.46 -0.53 1.70
C SER A 58 -7.07 -1.14 1.79
N LEU A 59 -6.93 -2.45 1.53
CA LEU A 59 -5.63 -3.13 1.57
C LEU A 59 -4.66 -2.52 0.56
N LEU A 60 -5.10 -2.30 -0.68
CA LEU A 60 -4.27 -1.71 -1.74
C LEU A 60 -3.77 -0.30 -1.39
N PRO A 61 -4.63 0.68 -1.04
CA PRO A 61 -4.15 2.01 -0.66
C PRO A 61 -3.29 1.96 0.61
N TYR A 62 -3.62 1.10 1.57
CA TYR A 62 -2.79 0.91 2.77
C TYR A 62 -1.38 0.44 2.42
N VAL A 63 -1.25 -0.62 1.61
CA VAL A 63 0.04 -1.16 1.18
C VAL A 63 0.83 -0.12 0.39
N TYR A 64 0.17 0.68 -0.45
CA TYR A 64 0.81 1.75 -1.20
C TYR A 64 1.37 2.84 -0.26
N VAL A 65 0.58 3.32 0.69
CA VAL A 65 1.05 4.29 1.70
C VAL A 65 2.18 3.70 2.53
N PHE A 66 2.07 2.44 2.93
CA PHE A 66 3.10 1.73 3.70
C PHE A 66 4.42 1.57 2.91
N TYR A 67 4.34 1.27 1.62
CA TYR A 67 5.50 1.25 0.74
C TYR A 67 6.22 2.61 0.69
N TYR A 68 5.46 3.71 0.55
CA TYR A 68 6.03 5.05 0.60
C TYR A 68 6.66 5.35 1.96
N PHE A 69 5.99 4.96 3.05
CA PHE A 69 6.52 5.12 4.40
C PHE A 69 7.87 4.40 4.57
N LEU A 70 7.96 3.14 4.13
CA LEU A 70 9.21 2.37 4.15
C LEU A 70 10.31 3.03 3.30
N ALA A 71 9.96 3.59 2.15
CA ALA A 71 10.92 4.30 1.30
C ALA A 71 11.49 5.55 2.00
N TYR A 72 10.67 6.26 2.78
CA TYR A 72 11.12 7.39 3.60
C TYR A 72 12.00 6.95 4.77
N GLU A 73 11.59 5.91 5.52
CA GLU A 73 12.39 5.33 6.60
C GLU A 73 13.78 4.94 6.08
N ARG A 74 13.83 4.16 5.00
CA ARG A 74 15.10 3.74 4.39
C ARG A 74 15.98 4.91 3.97
N ALA A 75 15.39 5.97 3.40
CA ALA A 75 16.14 7.18 3.07
C ALA A 75 16.72 7.81 4.35
N PHE A 76 15.90 8.01 5.38
CA PHE A 76 16.29 8.75 6.57
C PHE A 76 17.16 7.99 7.56
N VAL A 77 17.25 6.66 7.50
CA VAL A 77 18.24 5.89 8.26
C VAL A 77 19.66 6.43 8.04
N ILE A 78 20.00 6.80 6.79
CA ILE A 78 21.32 7.33 6.46
C ILE A 78 21.59 8.67 7.19
N THR A 79 20.58 9.53 7.32
CA THR A 79 20.74 10.80 8.07
C THR A 79 21.04 10.58 9.55
N HIS A 80 20.61 9.45 10.12
CA HIS A 80 20.94 9.09 11.49
C HIS A 80 22.41 8.67 11.62
N ILE A 81 22.93 7.94 10.61
CA ILE A 81 24.34 7.51 10.57
C ILE A 81 25.29 8.70 10.41
N TYR A 82 24.90 9.72 9.63
CA TYR A 82 25.80 10.84 9.30
C TYR A 82 25.92 11.90 10.39
N THR A 83 24.97 12.00 11.32
CA THR A 83 24.97 13.07 12.33
C THR A 83 24.11 12.70 13.53
N ASP A 84 24.64 12.79 14.75
CA ASP A 84 23.87 12.55 15.98
C ASP A 84 22.96 13.73 16.39
N SER A 85 23.20 14.92 15.85
CA SER A 85 22.41 16.11 16.16
C SER A 85 21.00 16.04 15.53
N LYS A 86 19.98 15.92 16.40
CA LYS A 86 18.56 15.92 16.01
C LYS A 86 18.14 17.16 15.21
N GLN A 87 18.78 18.32 15.44
CA GLN A 87 18.47 19.55 14.73
C GLN A 87 18.93 19.50 13.26
N LEU A 88 20.13 18.99 13.02
CA LEU A 88 20.71 18.85 11.68
C LEU A 88 19.98 17.76 10.89
N GLN A 89 19.63 16.64 11.54
CA GLN A 89 18.78 15.61 10.94
C GLN A 89 17.44 16.19 10.49
N ARG A 90 16.71 16.89 11.36
CA ARG A 90 15.40 17.48 11.00
C ARG A 90 15.52 18.49 9.87
N TYR A 91 16.58 19.30 9.86
CA TYR A 91 16.85 20.24 8.78
C TYR A 91 17.08 19.53 7.45
N ALA A 92 17.93 18.50 7.42
CA ALA A 92 18.18 17.68 6.23
C ALA A 92 16.89 17.01 5.71
N LYS A 93 16.04 16.47 6.62
CA LYS A 93 14.75 15.86 6.26
C LYS A 93 13.81 16.85 5.58
N ILE A 94 13.56 17.99 6.21
CA ILE A 94 12.65 19.01 5.67
C ILE A 94 13.20 19.58 4.36
N ARG A 95 14.50 19.88 4.30
CA ARG A 95 15.09 20.51 3.12
C ARG A 95 15.14 19.56 1.93
N SER A 96 15.50 18.30 2.14
CA SER A 96 15.48 17.28 1.08
C SER A 96 14.05 17.00 0.59
N PHE A 97 13.07 16.94 1.49
CA PHE A 97 11.66 16.78 1.11
C PHE A 97 11.19 17.89 0.17
N VAL A 98 11.46 19.16 0.51
CA VAL A 98 11.12 20.32 -0.32
C VAL A 98 11.93 20.33 -1.63
N ALA A 99 13.22 20.05 -1.57
CA ALA A 99 14.11 20.11 -2.72
C ALA A 99 13.81 19.06 -3.80
N PHE A 100 13.39 17.86 -3.39
CA PHE A 100 13.12 16.72 -4.28
C PHE A 100 11.62 16.46 -4.48
N LYS A 101 10.74 17.41 -4.09
CA LYS A 101 9.28 17.34 -4.25
C LYS A 101 8.66 16.07 -3.61
N GLY A 102 9.21 15.62 -2.48
CA GLY A 102 8.73 14.41 -1.80
C GLY A 102 8.94 13.11 -2.59
N LYS A 103 9.93 13.04 -3.50
CA LYS A 103 10.31 11.78 -4.15
C LYS A 103 11.32 11.02 -3.27
N PRO A 104 10.92 9.95 -2.56
CA PRO A 104 11.80 9.26 -1.61
C PRO A 104 13.02 8.62 -2.31
N SER A 105 12.88 8.18 -3.56
CA SER A 105 13.98 7.62 -4.35
C SER A 105 15.10 8.62 -4.62
N LEU A 106 14.78 9.89 -4.89
CA LEU A 106 15.77 10.95 -5.10
C LEU A 106 16.46 11.33 -3.80
N ILE A 107 15.71 11.40 -2.70
CA ILE A 107 16.27 11.65 -1.37
C ILE A 107 17.26 10.55 -1.00
N HIS A 108 16.89 9.28 -1.23
CA HIS A 108 17.77 8.16 -0.96
C HIS A 108 19.04 8.17 -1.83
N LYS A 109 18.91 8.47 -3.13
CA LYS A 109 20.08 8.61 -4.03
C LYS A 109 21.01 9.74 -3.61
N TRP A 110 20.47 10.90 -3.26
CA TRP A 110 21.24 12.01 -2.73
C TRP A 110 21.97 11.63 -1.45
N LEU A 111 21.29 10.95 -0.51
CA LEU A 111 21.89 10.53 0.75
C LEU A 111 22.99 9.48 0.56
N ILE A 112 22.88 8.58 -0.41
CA ILE A 112 23.96 7.63 -0.75
C ILE A 112 25.15 8.36 -1.40
N TYR A 113 24.88 9.38 -2.21
CA TYR A 113 25.91 10.17 -2.87
C TYR A 113 26.67 11.08 -1.90
N SER A 114 25.97 11.62 -0.90
CA SER A 114 26.54 12.52 0.10
C SER A 114 27.40 11.78 1.12
N CYS A 115 28.46 12.43 1.60
CA CYS A 115 29.35 11.88 2.63
C CYS A 115 29.10 12.54 4.00
N ILE A 116 29.54 11.87 5.08
CA ILE A 116 29.49 12.35 6.48
C ILE A 116 29.88 13.83 6.66
N PRO A 117 30.99 14.35 6.08
CA PRO A 117 31.39 15.76 6.25
C PRO A 117 30.37 16.77 5.71
N GLU A 118 29.48 16.37 4.81
CA GLU A 118 28.45 17.26 4.28
C GLU A 118 27.34 17.57 5.30
N PHE A 119 27.23 16.78 6.38
CA PHE A 119 26.19 16.91 7.40
C PHE A 119 26.61 17.67 8.66
N GLU A 120 27.82 18.24 8.69
CA GLU A 120 28.31 19.00 9.85
C GLU A 120 27.61 20.34 10.04
N SER A 121 27.08 20.96 8.97
CA SER A 121 26.46 22.29 9.02
C SER A 121 25.25 22.43 8.09
N LYS A 122 24.34 23.34 8.43
CA LYS A 122 23.19 23.70 7.56
C LYS A 122 23.65 24.21 6.19
N LYS A 123 24.81 24.87 6.13
CA LYS A 123 25.37 25.41 4.88
C LYS A 123 25.88 24.30 3.97
N THR A 124 26.58 23.31 4.53
CA THR A 124 27.14 22.17 3.78
C THR A 124 26.04 21.26 3.24
N ILE A 125 24.98 21.02 4.03
CA ILE A 125 23.79 20.26 3.59
C ILE A 125 23.11 20.93 2.39
N ARG A 126 23.03 22.26 2.37
CA ARG A 126 22.46 22.99 1.23
C ARG A 126 23.33 22.82 -0.01
N THR A 127 24.64 22.99 0.13
CA THR A 127 25.59 22.85 -0.98
C THR A 127 25.55 21.44 -1.58
N SER A 128 25.44 20.38 -0.76
CA SER A 128 25.37 19.01 -1.29
C SER A 128 24.09 18.74 -2.08
N ILE A 129 22.95 19.30 -1.65
CA ILE A 129 21.68 19.22 -2.40
C ILE A 129 21.81 19.92 -3.75
N ASP A 130 22.42 21.10 -3.77
CA ASP A 130 22.58 21.89 -5.00
C ASP A 130 23.54 21.19 -5.99
N LYS A 131 24.68 20.66 -5.51
CA LYS A 131 25.60 19.82 -6.31
C LYS A 131 24.91 18.59 -6.91
N PHE A 132 24.12 17.88 -6.12
CA PHE A 132 23.41 16.70 -6.60
C PHE A 132 22.36 17.05 -7.67
N LYS A 133 21.70 18.20 -7.56
CA LYS A 133 20.77 18.68 -8.60
C LYS A 133 21.46 19.03 -9.91
N GLU A 134 22.65 19.64 -9.84
CA GLU A 134 23.46 19.95 -11.03
C GLU A 134 23.87 18.67 -11.76
N GLN A 135 24.38 17.66 -11.02
CA GLN A 135 24.75 16.37 -11.61
C GLN A 135 23.55 15.62 -12.23
N GLN A 136 22.37 15.69 -11.60
CA GLN A 136 21.15 15.11 -12.18
C GLN A 136 20.72 15.82 -13.46
N ARG A 137 20.91 17.15 -13.54
CA ARG A 137 20.61 17.93 -14.75
C ARG A 137 21.57 17.56 -15.89
N GLU A 138 22.86 17.44 -15.62
CA GLU A 138 23.86 17.01 -16.60
C GLU A 138 23.62 15.59 -17.11
N SER A 139 23.13 14.67 -16.26
CA SER A 139 22.84 13.28 -16.65
C SER A 139 21.57 13.13 -17.51
N THR A 140 20.77 14.20 -17.66
CA THR A 140 19.50 14.19 -18.42
C THR A 140 19.62 14.91 -19.77
N VAL A 141 20.77 15.54 -20.04
CA VAL A 141 21.12 16.21 -21.32
C VAL A 141 21.99 15.28 -22.14
#